data_AF-A0A4U9HN75-F1
#
_entry.id   AF-A0A4U9HN75-F1
#
_cell.length_a   1.000
_cell.length_b   1.000
_cell.length_c   1.000
_cell.angle_alpha   90.00
_cell.angle_beta   90.00
_cell.angle_gamma   90.00
#
_symmetry.space_group_name_H-M   'P 1'
#
loop_
_entity.id
_entity.type
_entity.pdbx_description
1 polymer ?
#
loop_
_entity_poly.entity_id
_entity_poly.type
_entity_poly.pdbx_seq_one_letter_code
_entity_poly.pdbx_strand_id
1 'polypeptide(L)'
;MTQLNLTTLSDRIKAHKTALVHIVKPPVCTERAQHYTEMYQQHMDKPIPVRRALALAHHLAQRTIWIKHDELIIGNQASEVRAAPIFPEYTVSWIEKEIDDLADRPGAGFAVSEENKRVLHELCPWWRGQTVQDRCYGMFTDEQKGLLETGIIKAEGNMTSGDAHLAVNFPLLLEKGLDGLRAKVAERRSRINLTVLEDLHGDQFLKAIDIVLDAVSLHIKRFADLAREMASTETRESRRDELLAMAENCDVIAHEPPKNLLAGAAAVLLHPADPAD
;
A
#
# COMPACT_ATOMS: atom_id res chain seq x y z
N MET A 1 -43.90 0.43 -4.20
CA MET A 1 -42.80 0.51 -3.21
C MET A 1 -41.70 -0.43 -3.67
N THR A 2 -40.43 -0.01 -3.61
CA THR A 2 -39.30 -0.90 -3.91
C THR A 2 -38.96 -1.71 -2.67
N GLN A 3 -38.99 -3.04 -2.77
CA GLN A 3 -38.60 -3.94 -1.69
C GLN A 3 -37.26 -4.58 -2.04
N LEU A 4 -36.29 -4.46 -1.13
CA LEU A 4 -34.94 -5.02 -1.31
C LEU A 4 -34.81 -6.35 -0.59
N ASN A 5 -34.07 -7.28 -1.20
CA ASN A 5 -33.66 -8.52 -0.54
C ASN A 5 -32.27 -8.33 0.09
N LEU A 6 -32.23 -8.24 1.41
CA LEU A 6 -31.00 -7.95 2.19
C LEU A 6 -30.35 -9.20 2.80
N THR A 7 -30.86 -10.39 2.49
CA THR A 7 -30.39 -11.65 3.10
C THR A 7 -29.59 -12.54 2.14
N THR A 8 -29.63 -12.22 0.84
CA THR A 8 -29.02 -13.07 -0.19
C THR A 8 -27.55 -12.70 -0.42
N LEU A 9 -26.67 -13.68 -0.26
CA LEU A 9 -25.26 -13.64 -0.67
C LEU A 9 -24.96 -14.87 -1.53
N SER A 10 -24.12 -14.74 -2.55
CA SER A 10 -23.62 -15.91 -3.28
C SER A 10 -22.68 -16.73 -2.39
N ASP A 11 -22.53 -18.01 -2.70
CA ASP A 11 -21.69 -18.90 -1.88
C ASP A 11 -20.22 -18.50 -1.90
N ARG A 12 -19.74 -17.93 -3.02
CA ARG A 12 -18.42 -17.26 -3.13
C ARG A 12 -18.25 -16.20 -2.05
N ILE A 13 -19.22 -15.28 -1.91
CA ILE A 13 -19.14 -14.18 -0.94
C ILE A 13 -19.26 -14.70 0.49
N LYS A 14 -20.13 -15.69 0.75
CA LYS A 14 -20.22 -16.33 2.07
C LYS A 14 -18.89 -16.97 2.46
N ALA A 15 -18.27 -17.73 1.56
CA ALA A 15 -17.00 -18.41 1.81
C ALA A 15 -15.87 -17.40 2.05
N HIS A 16 -15.75 -16.36 1.20
CA HIS A 16 -14.75 -15.32 1.37
C HIS A 16 -14.94 -14.55 2.68
N LYS A 17 -16.16 -14.10 3.00
CA LYS A 17 -16.46 -13.42 4.27
C LYS A 17 -16.08 -14.30 5.46
N THR A 18 -16.49 -15.56 5.46
CA THR A 18 -16.16 -16.54 6.52
C THR A 18 -14.65 -16.68 6.69
N ALA A 19 -13.90 -16.80 5.61
CA ALA A 19 -12.43 -16.90 5.64
C ALA A 19 -11.77 -15.67 6.31
N LEU A 20 -12.34 -14.47 6.15
CA LEU A 20 -11.81 -13.25 6.76
C LEU A 20 -12.19 -13.09 8.24
N VAL A 21 -13.46 -13.29 8.59
CA VAL A 21 -13.96 -13.02 9.95
C VAL A 21 -13.51 -14.05 10.98
N HIS A 22 -13.03 -15.22 10.54
CA HIS A 22 -12.47 -16.25 11.42
C HIS A 22 -10.97 -16.06 11.71
N ILE A 23 -10.32 -15.06 11.11
CA ILE A 23 -8.93 -14.71 11.45
C ILE A 23 -8.95 -13.93 12.77
N VAL A 24 -8.77 -14.66 13.88
CA VAL A 24 -8.85 -14.11 15.25
C VAL A 24 -7.59 -13.34 15.64
N LYS A 25 -6.40 -13.81 15.22
CA LYS A 25 -5.11 -13.11 15.41
C LYS A 25 -4.48 -12.87 14.03
N PRO A 26 -4.67 -11.69 13.41
CA PRO A 26 -4.10 -11.40 12.11
C PRO A 26 -2.57 -11.42 12.14
N PRO A 27 -1.89 -11.82 11.05
CA PRO A 27 -0.43 -11.83 10.98
C PRO A 27 0.16 -10.43 10.76
N VAL A 28 1.47 -10.30 10.96
CA VAL A 28 2.27 -9.14 10.54
C VAL A 28 3.06 -9.47 9.27
N CYS A 29 3.20 -8.51 8.36
CA CYS A 29 4.01 -8.62 7.16
C CYS A 29 5.21 -7.64 7.20
N THR A 30 6.42 -8.16 7.02
CA THR A 30 7.66 -7.38 7.08
C THR A 30 8.24 -7.03 5.71
N GLU A 31 7.71 -7.57 4.61
CA GLU A 31 8.22 -7.33 3.24
C GLU A 31 8.29 -5.84 2.90
N ARG A 32 7.29 -5.05 3.28
CA ARG A 32 7.29 -3.59 3.05
C ARG A 32 8.43 -2.93 3.81
N ALA A 33 8.58 -3.23 5.10
CA ALA A 33 9.64 -2.67 5.93
C ALA A 33 11.03 -3.02 5.37
N GLN A 34 11.23 -4.26 4.92
CA GLN A 34 12.47 -4.71 4.26
C GLN A 34 12.73 -3.90 2.99
N HIS A 35 11.81 -3.94 2.02
CA HIS A 35 11.99 -3.28 0.72
C HIS A 35 12.18 -1.75 0.85
N TYR A 36 11.45 -1.12 1.78
CA TYR A 36 11.62 0.31 2.02
C TYR A 36 12.98 0.62 2.65
N THR A 37 13.41 -0.16 3.65
CA THR A 37 14.71 0.04 4.29
C THR A 37 15.85 -0.13 3.29
N GLU A 38 15.81 -1.16 2.46
CA GLU A 38 16.79 -1.42 1.38
C GLU A 38 16.92 -0.20 0.45
N MET A 39 15.80 0.29 -0.09
CA MET A 39 15.83 1.42 -1.02
C MET A 39 16.23 2.72 -0.34
N TYR A 40 15.84 2.92 0.92
CA TYR A 40 16.27 4.10 1.67
C TYR A 40 17.77 4.12 1.91
N GLN A 41 18.38 2.96 2.20
CA GLN A 41 19.83 2.81 2.36
C GLN A 41 20.57 3.01 1.04
N GLN A 42 20.10 2.41 -0.05
CA GLN A 42 20.76 2.48 -1.36
C GLN A 42 20.62 3.85 -2.05
N HIS A 43 19.62 4.65 -1.68
CA HIS A 43 19.30 5.91 -2.34
C HIS A 43 19.29 7.11 -1.39
N MET A 44 20.19 7.11 -0.40
CA MET A 44 20.43 8.24 0.50
C MET A 44 20.86 9.52 -0.24
N ASP A 45 21.39 9.40 -1.45
CA ASP A 45 21.78 10.52 -2.31
C ASP A 45 20.58 11.21 -3.00
N LYS A 46 19.41 10.57 -3.06
CA LYS A 46 18.21 11.12 -3.71
C LYS A 46 17.42 12.03 -2.76
N PRO A 47 16.72 13.07 -3.29
CA PRO A 47 15.72 13.81 -2.54
C PRO A 47 14.62 12.88 -1.99
N ILE A 48 14.06 13.20 -0.82
CA ILE A 48 13.08 12.36 -0.11
C ILE A 48 11.90 11.93 -1.01
N PRO A 49 11.27 12.80 -1.83
CA PRO A 49 10.16 12.38 -2.69
C PRO A 49 10.57 11.28 -3.67
N VAL A 50 11.74 11.42 -4.30
CA VAL A 50 12.27 10.43 -5.25
C VAL A 50 12.65 9.14 -4.52
N ARG A 51 13.24 9.23 -3.33
CA ARG A 51 13.58 8.06 -2.51
C ARG A 51 12.33 7.25 -2.14
N ARG A 52 11.23 7.92 -1.75
CA ARG A 52 9.94 7.27 -1.48
C ARG A 52 9.33 6.62 -2.72
N ALA A 53 9.42 7.28 -3.88
CA ALA A 53 8.96 6.70 -5.13
C ALA A 53 9.72 5.43 -5.51
N LEU A 54 11.05 5.43 -5.36
CA LEU A 54 11.89 4.25 -5.58
C LEU A 54 11.58 3.12 -4.60
N ALA A 55 11.38 3.44 -3.31
CA ALA A 55 10.98 2.47 -2.29
C ALA A 55 9.64 1.79 -2.61
N LEU A 56 8.62 2.56 -3.00
CA LEU A 56 7.33 2.01 -3.42
C LEU A 56 7.48 1.17 -4.70
N ALA A 57 8.21 1.65 -5.71
CA ALA A 57 8.43 0.92 -6.95
C ALA A 57 9.11 -0.44 -6.72
N HIS A 58 10.17 -0.47 -5.92
CA HIS A 58 10.85 -1.70 -5.51
C HIS A 58 9.91 -2.63 -4.76
N HIS A 59 9.16 -2.09 -3.79
CA HIS A 59 8.21 -2.90 -3.04
C HIS A 59 7.12 -3.52 -3.94
N LEU A 60 6.51 -2.75 -4.84
CA LEU A 60 5.49 -3.25 -5.77
C LEU A 60 6.06 -4.27 -6.78
N ALA A 61 7.35 -4.16 -7.12
CA ALA A 61 8.02 -5.11 -8.00
C ALA A 61 8.38 -6.44 -7.31
N GLN A 62 8.73 -6.41 -6.01
CA GLN A 62 9.26 -7.57 -5.29
C GLN A 62 8.24 -8.26 -4.39
N ARG A 63 7.28 -7.51 -3.82
CA ARG A 63 6.36 -8.06 -2.81
C ARG A 63 5.60 -9.28 -3.32
N THR A 64 5.22 -10.12 -2.38
CA THR A 64 4.35 -11.26 -2.62
C THR A 64 2.98 -10.78 -3.11
N ILE A 65 2.54 -11.34 -4.23
CA ILE A 65 1.18 -11.17 -4.75
C ILE A 65 0.48 -12.52 -4.82
N TRP A 66 -0.83 -12.50 -4.64
CA TRP A 66 -1.67 -13.71 -4.73
C TRP A 66 -3.09 -13.34 -5.14
N ILE A 67 -3.81 -14.33 -5.66
CA ILE A 67 -5.26 -14.27 -5.90
C ILE A 67 -5.90 -15.39 -5.08
N LYS A 68 -6.88 -15.06 -4.22
CA LYS A 68 -7.48 -16.03 -3.27
C LYS A 68 -9.00 -16.01 -3.30
N HIS A 69 -9.60 -17.02 -2.65
CA HIS A 69 -11.03 -17.10 -2.33
C HIS A 69 -11.98 -16.94 -3.52
N ASP A 70 -11.55 -17.38 -4.71
CA ASP A 70 -12.25 -17.15 -5.96
C ASP A 70 -12.70 -15.68 -6.14
N GLU A 71 -11.89 -14.71 -5.70
CA GLU A 71 -12.24 -13.30 -5.81
C GLU A 71 -12.35 -12.86 -7.26
N LEU A 72 -13.20 -11.86 -7.51
CA LEU A 72 -13.42 -11.25 -8.84
C LEU A 72 -12.68 -9.91 -8.98
N ILE A 73 -12.28 -9.32 -7.87
CA ILE A 73 -11.45 -8.13 -7.82
C ILE A 73 -10.20 -8.51 -7.04
N ILE A 74 -9.05 -8.37 -7.68
CA ILE A 74 -7.75 -8.82 -7.18
C ILE A 74 -6.96 -7.65 -6.61
N GLY A 75 -5.95 -7.97 -5.80
CA GLY A 75 -5.10 -6.97 -5.15
C GLY A 75 -4.94 -7.23 -3.66
N ASN A 76 -3.92 -8.00 -3.28
CA ASN A 76 -3.58 -8.19 -1.87
C ASN A 76 -2.66 -7.07 -1.36
N GLN A 77 -2.84 -6.63 -0.11
CA GLN A 77 -2.00 -5.61 0.52
C GLN A 77 -0.63 -6.15 0.97
N ALA A 78 -0.59 -7.40 1.43
CA ALA A 78 0.55 -8.00 2.11
C ALA A 78 0.67 -9.50 1.78
N SER A 79 1.73 -10.15 2.27
CA SER A 79 2.07 -11.55 1.95
C SER A 79 1.01 -12.55 2.40
N GLU A 80 0.31 -12.29 3.50
CA GLU A 80 -0.75 -13.15 4.05
C GLU A 80 -2.12 -12.45 4.11
N VAL A 81 -3.18 -13.25 4.21
CA VAL A 81 -4.56 -12.74 4.33
C VAL A 81 -4.70 -11.96 5.64
N ARG A 82 -5.26 -10.75 5.56
CA ARG A 82 -5.44 -9.83 6.72
C ARG A 82 -4.14 -9.43 7.42
N ALA A 83 -2.98 -9.67 6.83
CA ALA A 83 -1.70 -9.27 7.40
C ALA A 83 -1.56 -7.75 7.48
N ALA A 84 -1.08 -7.24 8.61
CA ALA A 84 -0.72 -5.84 8.76
C ALA A 84 0.74 -5.61 8.30
N PRO A 85 1.00 -4.79 7.27
CA PRO A 85 2.36 -4.40 6.92
C PRO A 85 2.97 -3.45 7.95
N ILE A 86 4.30 -3.46 8.05
CA ILE A 86 5.06 -2.52 8.91
C ILE A 86 5.56 -1.31 8.12
N PHE A 87 5.44 -0.13 8.74
CA PHE A 87 5.77 1.18 8.17
C PHE A 87 6.81 1.91 9.04
N PRO A 88 8.08 1.50 8.98
CA PRO A 88 9.09 1.95 9.93
C PRO A 88 9.48 3.43 9.77
N GLU A 89 9.11 4.08 8.65
CA GLU A 89 9.41 5.49 8.43
C GLU A 89 8.63 6.45 9.36
N TYR A 90 7.50 6.01 9.92
CA TYR A 90 6.69 6.84 10.82
C TYR A 90 7.17 6.71 12.26
N THR A 91 7.35 5.48 12.73
CA THR A 91 7.90 5.17 14.04
C THR A 91 8.39 3.73 14.12
N VAL A 92 9.38 3.49 14.98
CA VAL A 92 9.79 2.15 15.44
C VAL A 92 9.69 1.99 16.97
N SER A 93 9.33 3.06 17.70
CA SER A 93 9.38 3.10 19.17
C SER A 93 8.46 2.07 19.82
N TRP A 94 7.21 1.96 19.35
CA TRP A 94 6.27 0.96 19.87
C TRP A 94 6.61 -0.45 19.38
N ILE A 95 7.16 -0.57 18.16
CA ILE A 95 7.52 -1.87 17.58
C ILE A 95 8.57 -2.53 18.46
N GLU A 96 9.66 -1.81 18.77
CA GLU A 96 10.75 -2.36 19.59
C GLU A 96 10.33 -2.69 21.03
N LYS A 97 9.28 -2.02 21.55
CA LYS A 97 8.77 -2.26 22.91
C LYS A 97 7.81 -3.43 23.00
N GLU A 98 7.05 -3.68 21.93
CA GLU A 98 5.89 -4.57 21.99
C GLU A 98 6.02 -5.81 21.10
N ILE A 99 7.03 -5.90 20.23
CA ILE A 99 7.10 -6.94 19.19
C ILE A 99 7.01 -8.37 19.75
N ASP A 100 7.53 -8.61 20.96
CA ASP A 100 7.46 -9.90 21.64
C ASP A 100 6.11 -10.19 22.31
N ASP A 101 5.37 -9.13 22.66
CA ASP A 101 4.12 -9.18 23.43
C ASP A 101 2.86 -8.90 22.57
N LEU A 102 3.03 -8.63 21.27
CA LEU A 102 1.94 -8.26 20.35
C LEU A 102 0.81 -9.31 20.28
N ALA A 103 1.12 -10.58 20.51
CA ALA A 103 0.16 -11.67 20.39
C ALA A 103 -0.93 -11.65 21.47
N ASP A 104 -0.65 -11.07 22.63
CA ASP A 104 -1.52 -11.16 23.81
C ASP A 104 -2.23 -9.84 24.14
N ARG A 105 -2.12 -8.84 23.25
CA ARG A 105 -2.83 -7.56 23.41
C ARG A 105 -4.36 -7.76 23.39
N PRO A 106 -5.08 -7.39 24.47
CA PRO A 106 -6.53 -7.56 24.52
C PRO A 106 -7.22 -6.75 23.41
N GLY A 107 -7.94 -7.45 22.51
CA GLY A 107 -8.68 -6.82 21.41
C GLY A 107 -7.83 -6.28 20.25
N ALA A 108 -6.51 -6.41 20.31
CA ALA A 108 -5.58 -5.91 19.29
C ALA A 108 -4.38 -6.86 19.07
N GLY A 109 -4.58 -8.16 19.28
CA GLY A 109 -3.52 -9.17 19.21
C GLY A 109 -3.14 -9.51 17.77
N PHE A 110 -1.84 -9.46 17.47
CA PHE A 110 -1.27 -9.86 16.17
C PHE A 110 -0.36 -11.08 16.31
N ALA A 111 -0.44 -12.00 15.35
CA ALA A 111 0.50 -13.11 15.26
C ALA A 111 1.79 -12.63 14.59
N VAL A 112 2.91 -12.71 15.32
CA VAL A 112 4.24 -12.37 14.79
C VAL A 112 5.10 -13.63 14.83
N SER A 113 5.49 -14.11 13.66
CA SER A 113 6.43 -15.24 13.56
C SER A 113 7.81 -14.84 14.07
N GLU A 114 8.58 -15.80 14.57
CA GLU A 114 9.96 -15.56 15.02
C GLU A 114 10.85 -14.99 13.90
N GLU A 115 10.59 -15.36 12.65
CA GLU A 115 11.27 -14.76 11.49
C GLU A 115 10.93 -13.28 11.32
N ASN A 116 9.66 -12.90 11.46
CA ASN A 116 9.26 -11.49 11.40
C ASN A 116 9.84 -10.68 12.56
N LYS A 117 9.92 -11.26 13.77
CA LYS A 117 10.61 -10.61 14.89
C LYS A 117 12.08 -10.37 14.58
N ARG A 118 12.79 -11.40 14.08
CA ARG A 118 14.20 -11.30 13.68
C ARG A 118 14.41 -10.18 12.65
N VAL A 119 13.59 -10.16 11.61
CA VAL A 119 13.63 -9.11 10.57
C VAL A 119 13.44 -7.72 11.19
N LEU A 120 12.46 -7.54 12.07
CA LEU A 120 12.21 -6.23 12.68
C LEU A 120 13.32 -5.79 13.64
N HIS A 121 13.90 -6.72 14.41
CA HIS A 121 15.08 -6.43 15.24
C HIS A 121 16.29 -5.99 14.42
N GLU A 122 16.45 -6.49 13.19
CA GLU A 122 17.51 -6.07 12.28
C GLU A 122 17.23 -4.69 11.66
N LEU A 123 15.98 -4.41 11.29
CA LEU A 123 15.62 -3.19 10.55
C LEU A 123 15.39 -1.96 11.45
N CYS A 124 14.68 -2.11 12.57
CA CYS A 124 14.28 -1.00 13.45
C CYS A 124 15.45 -0.12 13.91
N PRO A 125 16.63 -0.67 14.29
CA PRO A 125 17.78 0.14 14.69
C PRO A 125 18.23 1.17 13.67
N TRP A 126 18.11 0.86 12.37
CA TRP A 126 18.53 1.78 11.31
C TRP A 126 17.61 3.01 11.22
N TRP A 127 16.32 2.87 11.55
CA TRP A 127 15.33 3.94 11.45
C TRP A 127 15.36 4.93 12.62
N ARG A 128 16.00 4.59 13.75
CA ARG A 128 16.06 5.45 14.93
C ARG A 128 16.63 6.83 14.60
N GLY A 129 15.95 7.88 15.04
CA GLY A 129 16.31 9.29 14.77
C GLY A 129 15.91 9.79 13.37
N GLN A 130 15.45 8.89 12.49
CA GLN A 130 15.02 9.23 11.13
C GLN A 130 13.50 9.22 10.97
N THR A 131 12.77 8.63 11.93
CA THR A 131 11.31 8.50 11.89
C THR A 131 10.60 9.84 12.08
N VAL A 132 9.33 9.91 11.67
CA VAL A 132 8.46 11.06 11.93
C VAL A 132 8.38 11.33 13.43
N GLN A 133 8.05 10.31 14.23
CA GLN A 133 7.93 10.46 15.68
C GLN A 133 9.22 11.00 16.32
N ASP A 134 10.38 10.43 16.00
CA ASP A 134 11.66 10.88 16.57
C ASP A 134 11.95 12.35 16.25
N ARG A 135 11.65 12.77 15.02
CA ARG A 135 11.86 14.16 14.57
C ARG A 135 10.85 15.13 15.19
N CYS A 136 9.61 14.71 15.41
CA CYS A 136 8.64 15.49 16.18
C CYS A 136 9.17 15.75 17.60
N TYR A 137 9.64 14.71 18.31
CA TYR A 137 10.23 14.85 19.65
C TYR A 137 11.55 15.62 19.68
N GLY A 138 12.29 15.64 18.57
CA GLY A 138 13.45 16.50 18.38
C GLY A 138 13.14 18.00 18.26
N MET A 139 11.89 18.35 17.94
CA MET A 139 11.43 19.74 17.77
C MET A 139 10.52 20.25 18.90
N PHE A 140 9.82 19.37 19.61
CA PHE A 140 8.93 19.77 20.70
C PHE A 140 9.69 20.45 21.85
N THR A 141 9.07 21.49 22.40
CA THR A 141 9.51 22.09 23.67
C THR A 141 9.27 21.14 24.84
N ASP A 142 9.92 21.37 25.97
CA ASP A 142 9.73 20.54 27.17
C ASP A 142 8.28 20.61 27.70
N GLU A 143 7.62 21.77 27.57
CA GLU A 143 6.20 21.92 27.89
C GLU A 143 5.32 21.04 27.00
N GLN A 144 5.56 21.02 25.68
CA GLN A 144 4.81 20.20 24.74
C GLN A 144 5.00 18.70 25.01
N LYS A 145 6.23 18.29 25.37
CA LYS A 145 6.51 16.92 25.79
C LYS A 145 5.75 16.55 27.06
N GLY A 146 5.77 17.42 28.07
CA GLY A 146 5.02 17.22 29.31
C GLY A 146 3.50 17.10 29.07
N LEU A 147 2.94 17.94 28.19
CA LEU A 147 1.52 17.86 27.80
C LEU A 147 1.16 16.52 27.16
N LEU A 148 1.95 16.05 26.20
CA LEU A 148 1.74 14.75 25.55
C LEU A 148 1.87 13.59 26.53
N GLU A 149 2.84 13.65 27.45
CA GLU A 149 3.06 12.62 28.47
C GLU A 149 1.88 12.48 29.43
N THR A 150 1.24 13.59 29.82
CA THR A 150 0.03 13.53 30.67
C THR A 150 -1.17 12.89 29.96
N GLY A 151 -1.19 12.88 28.63
CA GLY A 151 -2.31 12.43 27.81
C GLY A 151 -3.49 13.40 27.73
N ILE A 152 -3.40 14.62 28.27
CA ILE A 152 -4.46 15.64 28.16
C ILE A 152 -4.62 16.15 26.72
N ILE A 153 -3.53 16.21 25.97
CA ILE A 153 -3.49 16.43 24.52
C ILE A 153 -2.80 15.21 23.92
N LYS A 154 -3.39 14.60 22.90
CA LYS A 154 -2.83 13.41 22.22
C LYS A 154 -2.79 13.64 20.73
N ALA A 155 -1.64 13.35 20.13
CA ALA A 155 -1.41 13.37 18.68
C ALA A 155 -0.67 12.10 18.22
N GLU A 156 -0.84 10.99 18.94
CA GLU A 156 -0.12 9.74 18.68
C GLU A 156 -0.36 9.21 17.27
N GLY A 157 -1.61 9.25 16.78
CA GLY A 157 -1.94 8.83 15.41
C GLY A 157 -1.11 9.57 14.36
N ASN A 158 -1.05 10.90 14.45
CA ASN A 158 -0.32 11.74 13.50
C ASN A 158 1.20 11.48 13.49
N MET A 159 1.78 11.05 14.61
CA MET A 159 3.21 10.77 14.72
C MET A 159 3.56 9.33 14.34
N THR A 160 2.59 8.42 14.32
CA THR A 160 2.82 6.97 14.17
C THR A 160 2.26 6.39 12.87
N SER A 161 1.45 7.13 12.12
CA SER A 161 0.95 6.74 10.81
C SER A 161 1.09 7.88 9.77
N GLY A 162 0.75 7.57 8.52
CA GLY A 162 0.55 8.60 7.50
C GLY A 162 -0.80 9.30 7.68
N ASP A 163 -0.96 10.51 7.14
CA ASP A 163 -2.18 11.31 7.36
C ASP A 163 -3.44 10.67 6.77
N ALA A 164 -3.40 10.17 5.53
CA ALA A 164 -4.57 9.68 4.79
C ALA A 164 -5.76 10.69 4.82
N HIS A 165 -6.90 10.33 5.45
CA HIS A 165 -8.06 11.21 5.71
C HIS A 165 -8.53 12.08 4.53
N LEU A 166 -8.51 11.52 3.31
CA LEU A 166 -8.92 12.20 2.07
C LEU A 166 -9.54 11.24 1.06
N ALA A 167 -10.28 11.78 0.10
CA ALA A 167 -10.69 11.05 -1.10
C ALA A 167 -9.84 11.50 -2.28
N VAL A 168 -9.19 10.55 -2.97
CA VAL A 168 -8.46 10.83 -4.21
C VAL A 168 -9.42 11.07 -5.37
N ASN A 169 -8.93 11.71 -6.43
CA ASN A 169 -9.74 12.02 -7.61
C ASN A 169 -9.91 10.78 -8.52
N PHE A 170 -10.74 9.83 -8.08
CA PHE A 170 -11.08 8.65 -8.87
C PHE A 170 -11.67 8.98 -10.26
N PRO A 171 -12.55 9.99 -10.43
CA PRO A 171 -13.01 10.38 -11.76
C PRO A 171 -11.85 10.68 -12.72
N LEU A 172 -10.81 11.39 -12.25
CA LEU A 172 -9.63 11.67 -13.07
C LEU A 172 -8.86 10.40 -13.45
N LEU A 173 -8.68 9.47 -12.51
CA LEU A 173 -8.03 8.18 -12.77
C LEU A 173 -8.82 7.37 -13.82
N LEU A 174 -10.13 7.27 -13.64
CA LEU A 174 -11.01 6.51 -14.54
C LEU A 174 -11.15 7.17 -15.92
N GLU A 175 -11.07 8.50 -16.01
CA GLU A 175 -11.12 9.23 -17.29
C GLU A 175 -9.81 9.13 -18.06
N LYS A 176 -8.66 9.27 -17.39
CA LYS A 176 -7.35 9.37 -18.04
C LYS A 176 -6.61 8.04 -18.18
N GLY A 177 -6.86 7.07 -17.30
CA GLY A 177 -5.99 5.92 -17.15
C GLY A 177 -4.58 6.30 -16.66
N LEU A 178 -3.72 5.32 -16.45
CA LEU A 178 -2.36 5.55 -15.95
C LEU A 178 -1.49 6.25 -17.00
N ASP A 179 -1.61 5.89 -18.28
CA ASP A 179 -0.86 6.54 -19.35
C ASP A 179 -1.28 8.00 -19.54
N GLY A 180 -2.58 8.31 -19.40
CA GLY A 180 -3.06 9.69 -19.45
C GLY A 180 -2.57 10.52 -18.26
N LEU A 181 -2.46 9.93 -17.07
CA LEU A 181 -1.84 10.60 -15.92
C LEU A 181 -0.35 10.85 -16.14
N ARG A 182 0.39 9.88 -16.69
CA ARG A 182 1.81 10.06 -17.04
C ARG A 182 2.01 11.12 -18.11
N ALA A 183 1.16 11.15 -19.14
CA ALA A 183 1.18 12.19 -20.16
C ALA A 183 0.96 13.58 -19.56
N LYS A 184 0.03 13.72 -18.59
CA LYS A 184 -0.19 14.96 -17.85
C LYS A 184 1.05 15.38 -17.05
N VAL A 185 1.76 14.44 -16.43
CA VAL A 185 3.01 14.71 -15.71
C VAL A 185 4.13 15.13 -16.67
N ALA A 186 4.30 14.41 -17.78
CA ALA A 186 5.29 14.73 -18.81
C ALA A 186 5.09 16.13 -19.41
N GLU A 187 3.84 16.50 -19.68
CA GLU A 187 3.48 17.83 -20.15
C GLU A 187 3.77 18.92 -19.11
N ARG A 188 3.58 18.65 -17.80
CA ARG A 188 4.00 19.61 -16.76
C ARG A 188 5.52 19.71 -16.65
N ARG A 189 6.25 18.61 -16.82
CA ARG A 189 7.72 18.58 -16.78
C ARG A 189 8.36 19.33 -17.95
N SER A 190 7.76 19.34 -19.14
CA SER A 190 8.30 20.09 -20.29
C SER A 190 8.32 21.61 -20.10
N ARG A 191 7.58 22.11 -19.10
CA ARG A 191 7.51 23.54 -18.73
C ARG A 191 8.39 23.92 -17.54
N ILE A 192 9.20 23.00 -17.03
CA ILE A 192 10.13 23.26 -15.93
C ILE A 192 11.28 24.12 -16.42
N ASN A 193 11.59 25.19 -15.69
CA ASN A 193 12.84 25.92 -15.83
C ASN A 193 13.77 25.61 -14.64
N LEU A 194 14.83 24.84 -14.88
CA LEU A 194 15.77 24.43 -13.82
C LEU A 194 16.62 25.56 -13.24
N THR A 195 16.56 26.78 -13.80
CA THR A 195 17.17 27.97 -13.18
C THR A 195 16.25 28.65 -12.16
N VAL A 196 15.02 28.18 -12.01
CA VAL A 196 14.05 28.65 -11.01
C VAL A 196 14.03 27.62 -9.88
N LEU A 197 14.27 28.08 -8.64
CA LEU A 197 14.46 27.20 -7.48
C LEU A 197 13.23 26.32 -7.21
N GLU A 198 12.03 26.89 -7.32
CA GLU A 198 10.77 26.18 -7.13
C GLU A 198 10.57 25.08 -8.18
N ASP A 199 10.98 25.34 -9.43
CA ASP A 199 10.89 24.38 -10.52
C ASP A 199 11.95 23.28 -10.39
N LEU A 200 13.13 23.56 -9.82
CA LEU A 200 14.11 22.53 -9.49
C LEU A 200 13.54 21.50 -8.51
N HIS A 201 12.89 21.96 -7.42
CA HIS A 201 12.20 21.08 -6.48
C HIS A 201 10.98 20.42 -7.11
N GLY A 202 10.22 21.19 -7.90
CA GLY A 202 9.04 20.72 -8.63
C GLY A 202 9.35 19.56 -9.57
N ASP A 203 10.48 19.61 -10.30
CA ASP A 203 10.88 18.53 -11.20
C ASP A 203 11.19 17.23 -10.45
N GLN A 204 11.82 17.31 -9.28
CA GLN A 204 12.08 16.11 -8.45
C GLN A 204 10.77 15.46 -7.98
N PHE A 205 9.76 16.26 -7.65
CA PHE A 205 8.45 15.75 -7.27
C PHE A 205 7.70 15.14 -8.47
N LEU A 206 7.72 15.79 -9.64
CA LEU A 206 7.12 15.26 -10.86
C LEU A 206 7.80 13.96 -11.33
N LYS A 207 9.13 13.86 -11.18
CA LYS A 207 9.88 12.62 -11.40
C LYS A 207 9.42 11.51 -10.46
N ALA A 208 9.22 11.82 -9.18
CA ALA A 208 8.72 10.85 -8.21
C ALA A 208 7.32 10.34 -8.59
N ILE A 209 6.42 11.22 -9.04
CA ILE A 209 5.09 10.84 -9.52
C ILE A 209 5.19 9.89 -10.72
N ASP A 210 6.00 10.22 -11.73
CA ASP A 210 6.13 9.38 -12.93
C ASP A 210 6.66 7.97 -12.60
N ILE A 211 7.65 7.86 -11.70
CA ILE A 211 8.16 6.57 -11.21
C ILE A 211 7.04 5.75 -10.57
N VAL A 212 6.21 6.37 -9.73
CA VAL A 212 5.12 5.65 -9.04
C VAL A 212 4.03 5.24 -10.03
N LEU A 213 3.64 6.10 -10.96
CA LEU A 213 2.64 5.75 -11.98
C LEU A 213 3.10 4.57 -12.85
N ASP A 214 4.37 4.57 -13.27
CA ASP A 214 4.98 3.45 -13.98
C ASP A 214 5.00 2.17 -13.14
N ALA A 215 5.39 2.28 -11.87
CA ALA A 215 5.40 1.13 -10.96
C ALA A 215 4.00 0.55 -10.73
N VAL A 216 2.95 1.39 -10.65
CA VAL A 216 1.56 0.93 -10.54
C VAL A 216 1.13 0.19 -11.81
N SER A 217 1.43 0.71 -12.99
CA SER A 217 1.18 0.03 -14.27
C SER A 217 1.84 -1.35 -14.31
N LEU A 218 3.13 -1.44 -13.95
CA LEU A 218 3.87 -2.70 -13.90
C LEU A 218 3.30 -3.66 -12.85
N HIS A 219 2.85 -3.13 -11.71
CA HIS A 219 2.26 -3.93 -10.66
C HIS A 219 0.92 -4.57 -11.07
N ILE A 220 0.08 -3.81 -11.78
CA ILE A 220 -1.17 -4.33 -12.36
C ILE A 220 -0.85 -5.45 -13.37
N LYS A 221 0.20 -5.29 -14.18
CA LYS A 221 0.64 -6.36 -15.10
C LYS A 221 1.10 -7.62 -14.38
N ARG A 222 1.79 -7.51 -13.23
CA ARG A 222 2.14 -8.68 -12.42
C ARG A 222 0.90 -9.49 -12.00
N PHE A 223 -0.20 -8.81 -11.68
CA PHE A 223 -1.48 -9.47 -11.39
C PHE A 223 -2.13 -10.08 -12.63
N ALA A 224 -2.02 -9.44 -13.80
CA ALA A 224 -2.47 -10.03 -15.06
C ALA A 224 -1.73 -11.34 -15.36
N ASP A 225 -0.40 -11.33 -15.22
CA ASP A 225 0.45 -12.49 -15.44
C ASP A 225 0.12 -13.63 -14.47
N LEU A 226 -0.03 -13.31 -13.17
CA LEU A 226 -0.44 -14.28 -12.16
C LEU A 226 -1.82 -14.88 -12.44
N ALA A 227 -2.79 -14.07 -12.87
CA ALA A 227 -4.12 -14.55 -13.22
C ALA A 227 -4.07 -15.54 -14.41
N ARG A 228 -3.24 -15.26 -15.44
CA ARG A 228 -3.02 -16.19 -16.56
C ARG A 228 -2.32 -17.47 -16.13
N GLU A 229 -1.31 -17.37 -15.27
CA GLU A 229 -0.61 -18.54 -14.72
C GLU A 229 -1.59 -19.45 -13.99
N MET A 230 -2.38 -18.90 -13.07
CA MET A 230 -3.40 -19.66 -12.36
C MET A 230 -4.45 -20.26 -13.29
N ALA A 231 -4.91 -19.51 -14.30
CA ALA A 231 -5.85 -20.00 -15.30
C ALA A 231 -5.32 -21.21 -16.07
N SER A 232 -4.01 -21.27 -16.36
CA SER A 232 -3.39 -22.39 -17.09
C SER A 232 -3.45 -23.74 -16.34
N THR A 233 -3.59 -23.69 -15.02
CA THR A 233 -3.66 -24.88 -14.14
C THR A 233 -5.05 -25.09 -13.52
N GLU A 234 -5.98 -24.16 -13.72
CA GLU A 234 -7.33 -24.25 -13.17
C GLU A 234 -8.16 -25.29 -13.92
N THR A 235 -8.77 -26.19 -13.16
CA THR A 235 -9.55 -27.32 -13.68
C THR A 235 -11.02 -26.98 -13.87
N ARG A 236 -11.52 -25.99 -13.12
CA ARG A 236 -12.90 -25.50 -13.23
C ARG A 236 -12.99 -24.49 -14.36
N GLU A 237 -13.66 -24.85 -15.45
CA GLU A 237 -13.87 -23.99 -16.61
C GLU A 237 -14.39 -22.60 -16.25
N SER A 238 -15.41 -22.52 -15.39
CA SER A 238 -15.96 -21.24 -14.94
C SER A 238 -14.94 -20.34 -14.24
N ARG A 239 -14.05 -20.91 -13.41
CA ARG A 239 -13.00 -20.12 -12.72
C ARG A 239 -11.87 -19.73 -13.67
N ARG A 240 -11.49 -20.63 -14.59
CA ARG A 240 -10.50 -20.33 -15.62
C ARG A 240 -10.92 -19.11 -16.44
N ASP A 241 -12.17 -19.09 -16.89
CA ASP A 241 -12.69 -17.99 -17.70
C ASP A 241 -12.75 -16.66 -16.90
N GLU A 242 -13.09 -16.72 -15.61
CA GLU A 242 -13.00 -15.57 -14.71
C GLU A 242 -11.57 -15.03 -14.58
N LEU A 243 -10.58 -15.90 -14.41
CA LEU A 243 -9.16 -15.52 -14.28
C LEU A 243 -8.63 -14.90 -15.57
N LEU A 244 -9.00 -15.45 -16.74
CA LEU A 244 -8.65 -14.87 -18.03
C LEU A 244 -9.28 -13.48 -18.22
N ALA A 245 -10.55 -13.31 -17.85
CA ALA A 245 -11.21 -12.01 -17.87
C ALA A 245 -10.55 -11.00 -16.90
N MET A 246 -10.07 -11.45 -15.74
CA MET A 246 -9.28 -10.61 -14.83
C MET A 246 -7.96 -10.17 -15.46
N ALA A 247 -7.24 -11.09 -16.11
CA ALA A 247 -5.99 -10.77 -16.79
C ALA A 247 -6.21 -9.72 -17.90
N GLU A 248 -7.22 -9.91 -18.75
CA GLU A 248 -7.57 -8.97 -19.82
C GLU A 248 -7.94 -7.59 -19.27
N ASN A 249 -8.74 -7.54 -18.19
CA ASN A 249 -9.07 -6.27 -17.55
C ASN A 249 -7.83 -5.58 -16.96
N CYS A 250 -6.90 -6.34 -16.37
CA CYS A 250 -5.65 -5.81 -15.84
C CYS A 250 -4.75 -5.25 -16.95
N ASP A 251 -4.65 -5.92 -18.10
CA ASP A 251 -3.88 -5.42 -19.25
C ASP A 251 -4.37 -4.06 -19.72
N VAL A 252 -5.69 -3.87 -19.74
CA VAL A 252 -6.31 -2.59 -20.11
C VAL A 252 -5.98 -1.53 -19.07
N ILE A 253 -6.33 -1.75 -17.80
CA ILE A 253 -6.21 -0.71 -16.75
C ILE A 253 -4.77 -0.43 -16.32
N ALA A 254 -3.81 -1.28 -16.70
CA ALA A 254 -2.39 -1.00 -16.54
C ALA A 254 -1.97 0.25 -17.33
N HIS A 255 -2.74 0.67 -18.34
CA HIS A 255 -2.40 1.79 -19.23
C HIS A 255 -3.60 2.69 -19.51
N GLU A 256 -4.67 2.09 -20.01
CA GLU A 256 -5.83 2.77 -20.56
C GLU A 256 -6.93 3.01 -19.50
N PRO A 257 -7.87 3.93 -19.78
CA PRO A 257 -9.14 4.00 -19.06
C PRO A 257 -9.89 2.65 -19.06
N PRO A 258 -10.55 2.26 -17.95
CA PRO A 258 -11.33 1.02 -17.90
C PRO A 258 -12.53 1.06 -18.84
N LYS A 259 -12.78 -0.06 -19.54
CA LYS A 259 -13.84 -0.18 -20.55
C LYS A 259 -15.15 -0.78 -20.03
N ASN A 260 -15.15 -1.29 -18.81
CA ASN A 260 -16.31 -1.92 -18.18
C ASN A 260 -16.29 -1.71 -16.66
N LEU A 261 -17.40 -2.03 -16.00
CA LEU A 261 -17.56 -1.82 -14.56
C LEU A 261 -16.54 -2.60 -13.71
N LEU A 262 -16.23 -3.84 -14.11
CA LEU A 262 -15.30 -4.70 -13.36
C LEU A 262 -13.87 -4.17 -13.45
N ALA A 263 -13.44 -3.75 -14.65
CA ALA A 263 -12.18 -3.05 -14.87
C ALA A 263 -12.13 -1.73 -14.07
N GLY A 264 -13.23 -0.98 -14.02
CA GLY A 264 -13.32 0.25 -13.23
C GLY A 264 -13.16 -0.01 -11.73
N ALA A 265 -13.82 -1.03 -11.20
CA ALA A 265 -13.68 -1.43 -9.81
C ALA A 265 -12.25 -1.92 -9.48
N ALA A 266 -11.64 -2.70 -10.38
CA ALA A 266 -10.26 -3.15 -10.24
C ALA A 266 -9.28 -1.96 -10.29
N ALA A 267 -9.48 -0.98 -11.17
CA ALA A 267 -8.62 0.21 -11.26
C ALA A 267 -8.64 1.05 -9.97
N VAL A 268 -9.80 1.12 -9.31
CA VAL A 268 -9.95 1.80 -8.01
C VAL A 268 -9.22 1.06 -6.89
N LEU A 269 -9.27 -0.28 -6.88
CA LEU A 269 -8.77 -1.11 -5.78
C LEU A 269 -7.31 -1.55 -5.92
N LEU A 270 -6.78 -1.62 -7.15
CA LEU A 270 -5.37 -1.93 -7.41
C LEU A 270 -4.46 -0.71 -7.28
N HIS A 271 -5.02 0.50 -7.19
CA HIS A 271 -4.25 1.67 -6.84
C HIS A 271 -3.88 1.57 -5.34
N PRO A 272 -2.59 1.68 -4.97
CA PRO A 272 -2.17 1.62 -3.57
C PRO A 272 -2.73 2.83 -2.83
N ALA A 273 -3.92 2.70 -2.26
CA ALA A 273 -4.37 3.54 -1.17
C ALA A 273 -3.76 2.93 0.09
N ASP A 274 -2.92 3.70 0.78
CA ASP A 274 -2.41 3.31 2.09
C ASP A 274 -3.59 3.40 3.08
N PRO A 275 -4.17 2.29 3.55
CA PRO A 275 -5.16 2.33 4.61
C PRO A 275 -4.37 2.33 5.91
N ALA A 276 -3.67 3.44 6.19
CA ALA A 276 -2.96 3.67 7.44
C ALA A 276 -3.90 4.28 8.49
N ASP A 277 -5.13 3.77 8.55
CA ASP A 277 -6.15 4.05 9.57
C ASP A 277 -6.49 2.77 10.35
#